data_AF-A0A6J5FB68-F1
#
_entry.id   AF-A0A6J5FB68-F1
#
_cell.length_a   1.000
_cell.length_b   1.000
_cell.length_c   1.000
_cell.angle_alpha   90.00
_cell.angle_beta   90.00
_cell.angle_gamma   90.00
#
_symmetry.space_group_name_H-M   'P 1'
#
loop_
_entity.id
_entity.type
_entity.pdbx_description
1 polymer ?
#
loop_
_entity_poly.entity_id
_entity_poly.type
_entity_poly.pdbx_seq_one_letter_code
_entity_poly.pdbx_strand_id
1 'polypeptide(L)' 'MRQMGLGLDLGTKRTRKREFLEDMRRVVPWSKLLTFP' A
#
# COMPACT_ATOMS: atom_id res chain seq x y z
N MET A 1 -24.23 24.22 5.83
CA MET A 1 -22.76 24.18 5.77
C MET A 1 -22.35 23.83 4.35
N ARG A 2 -21.67 24.73 3.62
CA ARG A 2 -21.09 24.40 2.31
C ARG A 2 -19.76 23.71 2.54
N GLN A 3 -19.67 22.43 2.19
CA GLN A 3 -18.43 21.68 2.20
C GLN A 3 -17.54 22.21 1.06
N MET A 4 -16.71 23.22 1.35
CA MET A 4 -15.56 23.52 0.49
C MET A 4 -14.65 22.28 0.58
N GLY A 5 -14.66 21.47 -0.48
CA GLY A 5 -13.84 20.28 -0.59
C GLY A 5 -12.38 20.66 -0.30
N LEU A 6 -11.80 20.05 0.72
CA LEU A 6 -10.50 20.38 1.32
C LEU A 6 -9.29 20.24 0.38
N GLY A 7 -9.48 20.13 -0.94
CA GLY A 7 -8.39 19.94 -1.90
C GLY A 7 -7.50 18.74 -1.54
N LEU A 8 -8.03 17.82 -0.73
CA LEU A 8 -7.35 16.59 -0.38
C LEU A 8 -7.55 15.70 -1.59
N ASP A 9 -6.57 15.74 -2.49
CA ASP A 9 -6.37 14.68 -3.44
C ASP A 9 -6.10 13.40 -2.63
N LEU A 10 -7.20 12.75 -2.22
CA LEU A 10 -7.20 11.40 -1.64
C LEU A 10 -6.86 10.36 -2.72
N GLY A 11 -6.62 10.82 -3.96
CA GLY A 11 -6.02 10.10 -5.04
C GLY A 11 -4.55 9.79 -4.75
N THR A 12 -4.28 8.53 -4.43
CA THR A 12 -3.10 7.81 -4.96
C THR A 12 -1.70 8.40 -4.72
N LYS A 13 -1.47 9.24 -3.71
CA LYS A 13 -0.09 9.56 -3.29
C LYS A 13 0.59 8.24 -2.90
N ARG A 14 1.52 7.75 -3.73
CA ARG A 14 2.32 6.56 -3.42
C ARG A 14 3.05 6.85 -2.12
N THR A 15 2.57 6.25 -1.05
CA THR A 15 3.24 6.33 0.23
C THR A 15 4.44 5.42 0.18
N ARG A 16 5.53 5.82 0.84
CA ARG A 16 6.74 5.00 0.98
C ARG A 16 6.42 3.57 1.47
N LYS A 17 5.36 3.42 2.29
CA LYS A 17 4.83 2.13 2.74
C LYS A 17 4.23 1.30 1.60
N ARG A 18 3.47 1.90 0.70
CA ARG A 18 2.89 1.19 -0.46
C ARG A 18 3.98 0.68 -1.39
N GLU A 19 4.98 1.51 -1.69
CA GLU A 19 6.12 1.11 -2.53
C GLU A 19 6.94 0.01 -1.88
N PHE A 20 7.21 0.13 -0.58
CA PHE A 20 7.87 -0.94 0.18
C PHE A 20 7.08 -2.25 0.14
N LEU A 21 5.76 -2.23 0.32
CA LEU A 21 4.93 -3.44 0.28
C LEU A 21 4.83 -4.07 -1.12
N GLU A 22 4.89 -3.25 -2.18
CA GLU A 22 4.99 -3.74 -3.56
C GLU A 22 6.34 -4.42 -3.83
N ASP A 23 7.42 -3.86 -3.28
CA ASP A 23 8.76 -4.44 -3.39
C ASP A 23 8.86 -5.78 -2.64
N MET A 24 8.31 -5.82 -1.41
CA MET A 24 8.19 -7.05 -0.61
C MET A 24 7.39 -8.13 -1.31
N ARG A 25 6.39 -7.79 -2.14
CA ARG A 25 5.67 -8.78 -2.96
C ARG A 25 6.57 -9.50 -3.97
N ARG A 26 7.66 -8.87 -4.43
CA ARG A 26 8.58 -9.43 -5.42
C ARG A 26 9.73 -10.21 -4.77
N VAL A 27 10.23 -9.74 -3.64
CA VAL A 27 11.44 -10.31 -3.01
C VAL A 27 11.14 -11.38 -1.96
N VAL A 28 9.93 -11.40 -1.40
CA VAL A 28 9.57 -12.37 -0.36
C VAL A 28 8.89 -13.59 -0.98
N PRO A 29 9.37 -14.82 -0.71
CA PRO A 29 8.73 -16.05 -1.17
C PRO A 29 7.52 -16.38 -0.29
N TRP A 30 6.43 -15.63 -0.42
CA TRP A 30 5.23 -15.72 0.42
C TRP A 30 4.67 -17.15 0.53
N SER A 31 4.67 -17.90 -0.57
CA SER A 31 4.21 -19.28 -0.59
C SER A 31 5.00 -20.21 0.34
N LYS A 32 6.30 -19.92 0.58
CA LYS A 32 7.12 -20.68 1.53
C LYS A 32 6.88 -20.28 2.98
N LEU A 33 6.40 -19.07 3.23
CA LEU A 33 6.09 -18.59 4.59
C LEU A 33 4.71 -19.06 5.06
N LEU A 34 3.79 -19.30 4.13
CA LEU A 34 2.44 -19.79 4.44
C LEU A 34 2.37 -21.31 4.60
N THR A 35 3.43 -22.02 4.21
CA THR A 35 3.52 -23.46 4.45
C THR A 35 3.96 -23.68 5.90
N PHE A 36 3.00 -23.92 6.77
CA PHE A 36 3.26 -24.51 8.08
C PHE A 36 3.18 -26.04 7.95
N PRO A 37 4.04 -26.81 8.66
CA PRO A 37 3.95 -28.27 8.72
C PRO A 37 2.67 -28.75 9.38
#